data_AF-A0A183CYZ6-F1
#
_entry.id   AF-A0A183CYZ6-F1
#
_cell.length_a   1.000
_cell.length_b   1.000
_cell.length_c   1.000
_cell.angle_alpha   90.00
_cell.angle_beta   90.00
_cell.angle_gamma   90.00
#
_symmetry.space_group_name_H-M   'P 1'
#
loop_
_entity.id
_entity.type
_entity.pdbx_description
1 polymer ?
#
loop_
_entity_poly.entity_id
_entity_poly.type
_entity_poly.pdbx_seq_one_letter_code
_entity_poly.pdbx_strand_id
1 'polypeptide(L)'
;LPNGRESSVEDVKEFIKRHALVGDDQVQFGITKVFMRDAEKLLLDDHLHRAIMKHIETLQHWFRALLTRRRYVRLRSAIIAIQVPHITNLFDF
;
A
#
# COMPACT_ATOMS: atom_id res chain seq x y z
N LEU A 1 6.45 -2.00 -12.73
CA LEU A 1 6.73 -2.96 -13.83
C LEU A 1 6.06 -4.30 -13.52
N PRO A 2 5.56 -5.03 -14.53
CA PRO A 2 4.78 -6.26 -14.34
C PRO A 2 5.51 -7.36 -13.55
N ASN A 3 6.84 -7.48 -13.71
CA ASN A 3 7.65 -8.54 -13.07
C ASN A 3 8.66 -7.99 -12.05
N GLY A 4 8.49 -6.74 -11.60
CA GLY A 4 9.42 -6.12 -10.66
C GLY A 4 10.85 -6.07 -11.21
N ARG A 5 11.80 -6.69 -10.49
CA ARG A 5 13.22 -6.75 -10.89
C ARG A 5 13.51 -7.69 -12.05
N GLU A 6 12.64 -8.67 -12.29
CA GLU A 6 12.77 -9.64 -13.38
C GLU A 6 12.10 -9.15 -14.68
N SER A 7 11.79 -7.86 -14.76
CA SER A 7 11.13 -7.29 -15.94
C SER A 7 12.09 -7.22 -17.12
N SER A 8 11.61 -7.65 -18.28
CA SER A 8 12.35 -7.60 -19.55
C SER A 8 12.54 -6.17 -20.05
N VAL A 9 13.38 -6.01 -21.08
CA VAL A 9 13.54 -4.71 -21.76
C VAL A 9 12.22 -4.27 -22.40
N GLU A 10 11.46 -5.20 -22.94
CA GLU A 10 10.14 -5.00 -23.52
C GLU A 10 9.14 -4.53 -22.46
N ASP A 11 9.16 -5.12 -21.26
CA ASP A 11 8.32 -4.68 -20.13
C ASP A 11 8.62 -3.23 -19.73
N VAL A 12 9.90 -2.84 -19.72
CA VAL A 12 10.33 -1.47 -19.42
C VAL A 12 9.89 -0.50 -20.51
N LYS A 13 10.09 -0.86 -21.78
CA LYS A 13 9.63 -0.05 -22.93
C LYS A 13 8.13 0.16 -22.89
N GLU A 14 7.37 -0.90 -22.69
CA GLU A 14 5.91 -0.84 -22.65
C GLU A 14 5.40 -0.02 -21.46
N PHE A 15 6.04 -0.16 -20.29
CA PHE A 15 5.70 0.65 -19.13
C PHE A 15 5.89 2.15 -19.39
N ILE A 16 7.02 2.53 -20.01
CA ILE A 16 7.30 3.94 -20.30
C ILE A 16 6.34 4.47 -21.37
N LYS A 17 6.09 3.71 -22.43
CA LYS A 17 5.13 4.08 -23.49
C LYS A 17 3.70 4.28 -22.98
N ARG A 18 3.28 3.46 -22.02
CA ARG A 18 1.95 3.58 -21.39
C ARG A 18 1.86 4.70 -20.37
N HIS A 19 2.98 5.35 -20.02
CA HIS A 19 2.97 6.39 -19.03
C HIS A 19 2.35 7.66 -19.61
N ALA A 20 1.12 7.98 -19.19
CA ALA A 20 0.28 9.03 -19.77
C ALA A 20 0.91 10.44 -19.83
N LEU A 21 1.97 10.69 -19.05
CA LEU A 21 2.65 11.99 -18.95
C LEU A 21 4.02 12.02 -19.65
N VAL A 22 4.49 10.89 -20.20
CA VAL A 22 5.77 10.82 -20.90
C VAL A 22 5.48 10.64 -22.38
N GLY A 23 5.80 11.65 -23.19
CA GLY A 23 5.64 11.59 -24.65
C GLY A 23 6.61 10.60 -25.29
N ASP A 24 6.17 9.94 -26.36
CA ASP A 24 6.97 8.93 -27.08
C ASP A 24 8.24 9.53 -27.73
N ASP A 25 8.24 10.85 -27.98
CA ASP A 25 9.36 11.63 -28.50
C ASP A 25 10.32 12.15 -27.41
N GLN A 26 9.92 12.06 -26.12
CA GLN A 26 10.71 12.53 -24.98
C GLN A 26 11.63 11.45 -24.39
N VAL A 27 11.61 10.23 -24.96
CA VAL A 27 12.36 9.07 -24.46
C VAL A 27 13.20 8.43 -25.57
N GLN A 28 14.46 8.14 -25.25
CA GLN A 28 15.36 7.38 -26.12
C GLN A 28 15.81 6.09 -25.43
N PHE A 29 15.66 4.97 -26.13
CA PHE A 29 16.07 3.65 -25.64
C PHE A 29 17.44 3.29 -26.21
N GLY A 30 18.49 3.35 -25.39
CA GLY A 30 19.80 2.78 -25.71
C GLY A 30 19.84 1.27 -25.45
N ILE A 31 21.01 0.66 -25.71
CA ILE A 31 21.20 -0.79 -25.54
C ILE A 31 21.00 -1.23 -24.08
N THR A 32 21.47 -0.43 -23.12
CA THR A 32 21.44 -0.76 -21.68
C THR A 32 20.80 0.32 -20.81
N LYS A 33 20.40 1.45 -21.39
CA LYS A 33 19.91 2.62 -20.64
C LYS A 33 18.74 3.28 -21.36
N VAL A 34 17.85 3.87 -20.58
CA VAL A 34 16.79 4.76 -21.06
C VAL A 34 17.18 6.19 -20.75
N PHE A 35 17.09 7.06 -21.75
CA PHE A 35 17.41 8.48 -21.66
C PHE A 35 16.13 9.29 -21.82
N MET A 36 15.97 10.33 -21.00
CA MET A 36 14.88 11.29 -21.03
C MET A 36 15.36 12.57 -20.32
N ARG A 37 14.65 13.69 -20.48
CA ARG A 37 15.03 14.94 -19.81
C ARG A 37 14.65 14.86 -18.33
N ASP A 38 15.15 15.82 -17.55
CA ASP A 38 14.93 15.81 -16.11
C ASP A 38 13.47 16.07 -15.73
N ALA A 39 12.69 16.72 -16.60
CA ALA A 39 11.25 16.88 -16.42
C ALA A 39 10.51 15.53 -16.42
N GLU A 40 10.81 14.64 -17.36
CA GLU A 40 10.18 13.31 -17.44
C GLU A 40 10.64 12.41 -16.28
N LYS A 41 11.92 12.50 -15.87
CA LYS A 41 12.40 11.80 -14.68
C LYS A 41 11.63 12.23 -13.43
N LEU A 42 11.44 13.54 -13.25
CA LEU A 42 10.71 14.08 -12.11
C LEU A 42 9.25 13.59 -12.08
N LEU A 43 8.61 13.46 -13.25
CA LEU A 43 7.26 12.90 -13.35
C LEU A 43 7.20 11.43 -12.92
N LEU A 44 8.19 10.62 -13.34
CA LEU A 44 8.28 9.21 -12.93
C LEU A 44 8.54 9.10 -11.42
N ASP A 45 9.40 9.96 -10.86
CA ASP A 45 9.69 9.99 -9.43
C ASP A 45 8.47 10.42 -8.59
N ASP A 46 7.70 11.43 -9.03
CA ASP A 46 6.45 11.83 -8.37
C ASP A 46 5.42 10.68 -8.37
N HIS A 47 5.28 9.98 -9.50
CA HIS A 47 4.40 8.81 -9.59
C HIS A 47 4.86 7.71 -8.63
N LEU A 48 6.15 7.37 -8.63
CA LEU A 48 6.72 6.40 -7.71
C LEU A 48 6.47 6.79 -6.25
N HIS A 49 6.69 8.06 -5.91
CA HIS A 49 6.45 8.58 -4.57
C HIS A 49 4.97 8.41 -4.15
N ARG A 50 4.02 8.77 -5.03
CA ARG A 50 2.58 8.57 -4.76
C ARG A 50 2.23 7.11 -4.54
N ALA A 51 2.79 6.19 -5.33
CA ALA A 51 2.56 4.76 -5.16
C ALA A 51 3.07 4.26 -3.80
N ILE A 52 4.27 4.70 -3.40
CA ILE A 52 4.85 4.39 -2.09
C ILE A 52 3.95 4.94 -0.97
N MET A 53 3.54 6.19 -1.05
CA MET A 53 2.67 6.81 -0.04
C MET A 53 1.34 6.08 0.09
N LYS A 54 0.70 5.70 -1.03
CA LYS A 54 -0.52 4.90 -1.01
C LYS A 54 -0.33 3.55 -0.33
N HIS A 55 0.78 2.87 -0.56
CA HIS A 55 1.09 1.61 0.12
C HIS A 55 1.31 1.81 1.63
N ILE A 56 2.05 2.85 2.03
CA ILE A 56 2.25 3.21 3.44
C ILE A 56 0.90 3.46 4.11
N GLU A 57 0.07 4.32 3.53
CA GLU A 57 -1.26 4.64 4.07
C GLU A 57 -2.13 3.40 4.19
N THR A 58 -2.15 2.54 3.16
CA THR A 58 -2.90 1.29 3.18
C THR A 58 -2.46 0.42 4.36
N LEU A 59 -1.16 0.16 4.49
CA LEU A 59 -0.63 -0.64 5.59
C LEU A 59 -0.98 -0.04 6.95
N GLN A 60 -0.79 1.27 7.13
CA GLN A 60 -1.12 1.93 8.37
C GLN A 60 -2.61 1.79 8.73
N HIS A 61 -3.52 1.91 7.76
CA HIS A 61 -4.96 1.69 8.00
C HIS A 61 -5.25 0.26 8.46
N TRP A 62 -4.66 -0.75 7.81
CA TRP A 62 -4.80 -2.15 8.21
C TRP A 62 -4.28 -2.39 9.62
N PHE A 63 -3.11 -1.85 9.97
CA PHE A 63 -2.56 -1.97 11.32
C PHE A 63 -3.46 -1.31 12.36
N ARG A 64 -3.95 -0.09 12.09
CA ARG A 64 -4.90 0.61 12.99
C ARG A 64 -6.17 -0.22 13.19
N ALA A 65 -6.76 -0.76 12.12
CA ALA A 65 -7.95 -1.60 12.20
C ALA A 65 -7.70 -2.88 13.01
N LEU A 66 -6.59 -3.58 12.76
CA LEU A 66 -6.19 -4.79 13.47
C LEU A 66 -5.99 -4.53 14.97
N LEU A 67 -5.27 -3.46 15.33
CA LEU A 67 -5.02 -3.10 16.72
C LEU A 67 -6.31 -2.73 17.46
N THR A 68 -7.18 -1.94 16.82
CA THR A 68 -8.50 -1.60 17.36
C THR A 68 -9.34 -2.83 17.60
N ARG A 69 -9.40 -3.76 16.63
CA ARG A 69 -10.15 -5.02 16.75
C ARG A 69 -9.62 -5.88 17.91
N ARG A 70 -8.30 -6.02 18.03
CA ARG A 70 -7.65 -6.76 19.13
C ARG A 70 -7.99 -6.14 20.49
N ARG A 71 -7.93 -4.82 20.62
CA ARG A 71 -8.30 -4.11 21.85
C ARG A 71 -9.77 -4.33 22.21
N TYR A 72 -10.68 -4.24 21.24
CA TYR A 72 -12.10 -4.48 21.45
C TYR A 72 -12.39 -5.90 21.95
N VAL A 73 -11.78 -6.94 21.35
CA VAL A 73 -11.96 -8.33 21.83
C VAL A 73 -11.54 -8.45 23.30
N ARG A 74 -10.34 -7.95 23.64
CA ARG A 74 -9.81 -8.03 25.01
C ARG A 74 -10.74 -7.35 26.00
N LEU A 75 -11.20 -6.14 25.70
CA LEU A 75 -12.12 -5.40 26.56
C LEU A 75 -13.46 -6.13 26.70
N ARG A 76 -14.04 -6.61 25.61
CA ARG A 76 -15.30 -7.37 25.64
C ARG A 76 -15.19 -8.62 26.50
N SER A 77 -14.11 -9.39 26.35
CA SER A 77 -13.89 -10.58 27.17
C SER A 77 -13.76 -10.24 28.66
N ALA A 78 -13.04 -9.16 29.00
CA ALA A 78 -12.91 -8.70 30.38
C ALA A 78 -14.26 -8.27 30.98
N ILE A 79 -15.07 -7.53 30.22
CA ILE A 79 -16.41 -7.10 30.63
C ILE A 79 -17.30 -8.32 30.92
N ILE A 80 -17.33 -9.31 30.02
CA ILE A 80 -18.10 -10.55 30.21
C ILE A 80 -17.64 -11.29 31.46
N ALA A 81 -16.33 -11.41 31.68
CA ALA A 81 -15.78 -12.08 32.85
C ALA A 81 -16.19 -11.41 34.18
N ILE A 82 -16.36 -10.09 34.20
CA ILE A 82 -16.81 -9.34 35.39
C ILE A 82 -18.34 -9.42 35.56
N GLN A 83 -19.08 -9.22 34.47
CA GLN A 83 -20.54 -9.05 34.53
C GLN A 83 -21.29 -10.39 34.68
N VAL A 84 -20.84 -11.47 34.04
CA VAL A 84 -21.55 -12.76 34.08
C VAL A 84 -21.66 -13.31 35.51
N PRO A 85 -20.58 -13.40 36.31
CA PRO A 85 -20.68 -13.88 37.69
C PRO A 85 -21.56 -13.00 38.57
N HIS A 86 -21.52 -11.68 38.36
CA HIS A 86 -22.36 -10.74 39.10
C HIS A 86 -23.85 -10.92 38.77
N ILE A 87 -24.17 -11.21 37.51
CA ILE A 87 -25.55 -11.42 37.05
C ILE A 87 -26.07 -12.79 37.48
N THR A 88 -25.27 -13.86 37.39
CA THR A 88 -25.70 -15.19 37.85
C THR A 88 -26.02 -15.18 39.35
N ASN A 89 -25.18 -14.53 40.17
CA ASN A 89 -25.44 -14.37 41.60
C ASN A 89 -26.69 -13.52 41.93
N LEU A 90 -27.18 -12.70 40.99
CA LEU A 90 -28.40 -11.91 41.15
C LEU A 90 -29.67 -12.67 40.75
N PHE A 91 -29.56 -13.74 39.96
CA PHE A 91 -30.68 -14.58 39.53
C PHE A 91 -30.80 -15.88 40.33
N ASP A 92 -29.81 -16.20 41.16
CA ASP A 92 -29.80 -17.38 42.06
C ASP A 92 -30.41 -17.11 43.46
N PHE A 93 -31.19 -16.03 43.62
CA PHE A 93 -32.03 -15.71 44.79
C PHE A 93 -33.52 -15.67 44.40
#